data_AF-A0A0B6X308-F1
#
_entry.id   AF-A0A0B6X308-F1
#
_cell.length_a   1.000
_cell.length_b   1.000
_cell.length_c   1.000
_cell.angle_alpha   90.00
_cell.angle_beta   90.00
_cell.angle_gamma   90.00
#
_symmetry.space_group_name_H-M   'P 1'
#
loop_
_entity.id
_entity.type
_entity.pdbx_description
1 polymer ?
#
loop_
_entity_poly.entity_id
_entity_poly.type
_entity_poly.pdbx_seq_one_letter_code
_entity_poly.pdbx_strand_id
1 'polypeptide(L)'
;MSKQTDKRTHLIASTNDAWDNGELGCSEAHVKVSDDITEDLINEALDLQPISIRLNKSLIEDLKMIADLSGLGYQPLIRQVLNRFANSEKKRILAEAHSRAMKNEKRKPPNKRHKAA
;
A
#
# COMPACT_ATOMS: atom_id res chain seq x y z
N MET A 1 -64.14 -11.24 -15.84
CA MET A 1 -63.99 -10.50 -14.57
C MET A 1 -62.53 -10.13 -14.41
N SER A 2 -62.18 -8.94 -14.92
CA SER A 2 -60.81 -8.43 -14.98
C SER A 2 -60.48 -7.72 -13.66
N LYS A 3 -59.39 -8.10 -13.01
CA LYS A 3 -58.71 -7.29 -11.99
C LYS A 3 -57.21 -7.48 -12.17
N GLN A 4 -56.66 -6.73 -13.12
CA GLN A 4 -55.23 -6.49 -13.21
C GLN A 4 -54.90 -5.44 -12.13
N THR A 5 -54.35 -5.89 -11.02
CA THR A 5 -53.94 -5.00 -9.92
C THR A 5 -52.55 -4.40 -10.23
N ASP A 6 -52.50 -3.07 -10.18
CA ASP A 6 -51.34 -2.20 -10.32
C ASP A 6 -50.09 -2.71 -9.57
N LYS A 7 -49.05 -3.08 -10.32
CA LYS A 7 -47.67 -3.14 -9.81
C LYS A 7 -46.94 -1.86 -10.23
N ARG A 8 -47.30 -0.73 -9.65
CA ARG A 8 -46.42 0.45 -9.60
C ARG A 8 -45.83 0.52 -8.20
N THR A 9 -44.86 -0.34 -7.97
CA THR A 9 -43.93 -0.25 -6.84
C THR A 9 -43.35 1.17 -6.81
N HIS A 10 -43.45 1.80 -5.63
CA HIS A 10 -42.94 3.12 -5.27
C HIS A 10 -41.65 3.49 -6.01
N LEU A 11 -41.76 4.29 -7.08
CA LEU A 11 -40.61 4.75 -7.87
C LEU A 11 -39.94 5.90 -7.13
N ILE A 12 -38.65 5.78 -6.85
CA ILE A 12 -37.85 6.86 -6.26
C ILE A 12 -37.62 7.93 -7.32
N ALA A 13 -37.76 9.20 -6.95
CA ALA A 13 -37.56 10.32 -7.86
C ALA A 13 -36.07 10.45 -8.23
N SER A 14 -35.77 10.54 -9.52
CA SER A 14 -34.40 10.73 -10.03
C SER A 14 -33.94 12.18 -9.82
N THR A 15 -33.61 12.50 -8.58
CA THR A 15 -33.15 13.83 -8.11
C THR A 15 -31.75 13.71 -7.49
N ASN A 16 -30.99 14.80 -7.46
CA ASN A 16 -29.66 14.80 -6.84
C ASN A 16 -29.73 14.45 -5.35
N ASP A 17 -30.71 15.00 -4.62
CA ASP A 17 -30.90 14.71 -3.19
C ASP A 17 -31.11 13.21 -2.92
N ALA A 18 -31.83 12.50 -3.80
CA ALA A 18 -32.07 11.06 -3.70
C ALA A 18 -30.80 10.22 -3.99
N TRP A 19 -29.84 10.75 -4.75
CA TRP A 19 -28.52 10.13 -4.90
C TRP A 19 -27.63 10.41 -3.69
N ASP A 20 -27.61 11.66 -3.21
CA ASP A 20 -26.76 12.10 -2.11
C ASP A 20 -27.15 11.47 -0.77
N ASN A 21 -28.45 11.25 -0.55
CA ASN A 21 -28.96 10.58 0.65
C ASN A 21 -28.94 9.04 0.56
N GLY A 22 -28.55 8.48 -0.59
CA GLY A 22 -28.46 7.04 -0.84
C GLY A 22 -29.81 6.32 -1.04
N GLU A 23 -30.91 7.04 -1.16
CA GLU A 23 -32.23 6.45 -1.48
C GLU A 23 -32.20 5.79 -2.87
N LEU A 24 -31.46 6.39 -3.81
CA LEU A 24 -31.15 5.82 -5.12
C LEU A 24 -29.72 5.24 -5.14
N GLY A 25 -29.55 4.06 -5.77
CA GLY A 25 -28.23 3.46 -6.01
C GLY A 25 -27.68 2.59 -4.88
N CYS A 26 -28.17 2.72 -3.63
CA CYS A 26 -27.72 1.88 -2.49
C CYS A 26 -28.61 0.66 -2.20
N SER A 27 -29.56 0.33 -3.08
CA SER A 27 -30.42 -0.83 -2.90
C SER A 27 -29.65 -2.14 -3.07
N GLU A 28 -29.75 -3.04 -2.10
CA GLU A 28 -29.19 -4.40 -2.18
C GLU A 28 -29.77 -5.21 -3.36
N ALA A 29 -30.99 -4.92 -3.81
CA ALA A 29 -31.57 -5.58 -4.98
C ALA A 29 -30.87 -5.20 -6.31
N HIS A 30 -30.04 -4.16 -6.30
CA HIS A 30 -29.35 -3.62 -7.47
C HIS A 30 -27.82 -3.65 -7.31
N VAL A 31 -27.30 -4.23 -6.22
CA VAL A 31 -25.86 -4.43 -6.02
C VAL A 31 -25.43 -5.80 -6.54
N LYS A 32 -24.29 -5.86 -7.24
CA LYS A 32 -23.62 -7.11 -7.61
C LYS A 32 -22.11 -6.91 -7.42
N VAL A 33 -21.44 -7.88 -6.79
CA VAL A 33 -19.97 -7.92 -6.74
C VAL A 33 -19.47 -8.11 -8.17
N SER A 34 -18.52 -7.27 -8.59
CA SER A 34 -17.88 -7.42 -9.89
C SER A 34 -17.00 -8.66 -9.88
N ASP A 35 -17.21 -9.53 -10.87
CA ASP A 35 -16.36 -10.70 -11.11
C ASP A 35 -15.06 -10.31 -11.86
N ASP A 36 -15.03 -9.10 -12.44
CA ASP A 36 -13.95 -8.62 -13.32
C ASP A 36 -12.78 -7.98 -12.56
N ILE A 37 -13.02 -7.49 -11.34
CA ILE A 37 -11.99 -6.86 -10.50
C ILE A 37 -11.67 -7.79 -9.35
N THR A 38 -10.58 -8.52 -9.48
CA THR A 38 -10.07 -9.41 -8.45
C THR A 38 -9.06 -8.70 -7.55
N GLU A 39 -8.86 -9.21 -6.33
CA GLU A 39 -7.83 -8.71 -5.42
C GLU A 39 -6.43 -8.82 -6.03
N ASP A 40 -6.18 -9.85 -6.85
CA ASP A 40 -4.92 -10.04 -7.56
C ASP A 40 -4.66 -8.93 -8.59
N LEU A 41 -5.68 -8.50 -9.35
CA LEU A 41 -5.54 -7.39 -10.29
C LEU A 41 -5.24 -6.07 -9.58
N ILE A 42 -5.83 -5.86 -8.39
CA ILE A 42 -5.54 -4.69 -7.56
C ILE A 42 -4.10 -4.74 -7.05
N ASN A 43 -3.68 -5.90 -6.55
CA ASN A 43 -2.33 -6.11 -6.06
C ASN A 43 -1.29 -5.90 -7.17
N GLU A 44 -1.52 -6.44 -8.37
CA GLU A 44 -0.64 -6.26 -9.53
C GLU A 44 -0.57 -4.79 -9.96
N ALA A 45 -1.72 -4.11 -10.07
CA ALA A 45 -1.77 -2.69 -10.43
C ALA A 45 -1.02 -1.79 -9.44
N LEU A 46 -0.94 -2.20 -8.17
CA LEU A 46 -0.26 -1.47 -7.09
C LEU A 46 1.15 -2.00 -6.78
N ASP A 47 1.65 -2.98 -7.54
CA ASP A 47 2.93 -3.68 -7.30
C ASP A 47 3.04 -4.19 -5.83
N LEU A 48 1.94 -4.77 -5.35
CA LEU A 48 1.82 -5.35 -4.01
C LEU A 48 1.90 -6.85 -4.08
N GLN A 49 2.70 -7.44 -3.19
CA GLN A 49 2.73 -8.87 -2.98
C GLN A 49 2.29 -9.21 -1.56
N PRO A 50 1.23 -10.04 -1.39
CA PRO A 50 0.84 -10.51 -0.07
C PRO A 50 1.94 -11.40 0.50
N ILE A 51 2.33 -11.12 1.75
CA ILE A 51 3.30 -11.92 2.49
C ILE A 51 2.70 -12.38 3.81
N SER A 52 3.05 -13.59 4.23
CA SER A 52 2.72 -14.09 5.56
C SER A 52 3.96 -13.99 6.45
N ILE A 53 3.86 -13.20 7.52
CA ILE A 53 4.93 -13.00 8.50
C ILE A 53 4.41 -13.24 9.92
N ARG A 54 5.25 -13.81 10.78
CA ARG A 54 4.94 -13.97 12.21
C ARG A 54 5.55 -12.82 13.00
N LEU A 55 4.72 -12.13 13.78
CA LEU A 55 5.11 -11.03 14.67
C LEU A 55 4.61 -11.31 16.10
N ASN A 56 5.27 -10.68 17.07
CA ASN A 56 4.82 -10.74 18.47
C ASN A 56 3.46 -10.05 18.59
N LYS A 57 2.55 -10.61 19.40
CA LYS A 57 1.21 -10.05 19.59
C LYS A 57 1.25 -8.61 20.11
N SER A 58 2.09 -8.33 21.10
CA SER A 58 2.25 -6.97 21.65
C SER A 58 2.65 -5.97 20.57
N LEU A 59 3.62 -6.34 19.73
CA LEU A 59 4.07 -5.50 18.63
C LEU A 59 2.97 -5.21 17.61
N ILE A 60 2.11 -6.19 17.31
CA ILE A 60 0.96 -5.96 16.40
C ILE A 60 0.01 -4.93 17.00
N GLU A 61 -0.30 -5.03 18.28
CA GLU A 61 -1.21 -4.11 18.96
C GLU A 61 -0.61 -2.69 19.07
N ASP A 62 0.68 -2.59 19.40
CA ASP A 62 1.40 -1.30 19.42
C ASP A 62 1.33 -0.63 18.03
N LEU A 63 1.57 -1.39 16.96
CA LEU A 63 1.55 -0.88 15.60
C LEU A 63 0.15 -0.47 15.15
N LYS A 64 -0.91 -1.19 15.55
CA LYS A 64 -2.30 -0.75 15.30
C LYS A 64 -2.60 0.55 16.02
N MET A 65 -2.25 0.66 17.30
CA MET A 65 -2.47 1.88 18.08
C MET A 65 -1.76 3.09 17.45
N ILE A 66 -0.52 2.91 17.01
CA ILE A 66 0.22 3.97 16.29
C ILE A 66 -0.47 4.33 14.97
N ALA A 67 -1.02 3.34 14.25
CA ALA A 67 -1.72 3.58 13.00
C ALA A 67 -2.98 4.43 13.22
N ASP A 68 -3.78 4.07 14.24
CA ASP A 68 -5.00 4.78 14.61
C ASP A 68 -4.70 6.25 14.99
N LEU A 69 -3.67 6.47 15.81
CA LEU A 69 -3.22 7.81 16.19
C LEU A 69 -2.70 8.63 15.01
N SER A 70 -2.19 7.97 13.97
CA SER A 70 -1.68 8.62 12.74
C SER A 70 -2.76 8.80 11.68
N GLY A 71 -3.99 8.36 11.92
CA GLY A 71 -5.07 8.35 10.93
C GLY A 71 -4.82 7.41 9.75
N LEU A 72 -4.02 6.35 9.95
CA LEU A 72 -3.66 5.37 8.93
C LEU A 72 -4.16 3.98 9.33
N GLY A 73 -4.45 3.13 8.34
CA GLY A 73 -4.65 1.72 8.61
C GLY A 73 -3.35 1.01 9.00
N TYR A 74 -3.47 -0.11 9.71
CA TYR A 74 -2.33 -0.95 10.09
C TYR A 74 -1.46 -1.35 8.88
N GLN A 75 -2.08 -1.87 7.81
CA GLN A 75 -1.33 -2.31 6.63
C GLN A 75 -0.57 -1.16 5.93
N PRO A 76 -1.17 0.02 5.66
CA PRO A 76 -0.43 1.21 5.21
C PRO A 76 0.74 1.57 6.11
N LEU A 77 0.55 1.60 7.44
CA LEU A 77 1.62 1.93 8.38
C LEU A 77 2.78 0.94 8.28
N ILE A 78 2.50 -0.37 8.33
CA ILE A 78 3.53 -1.42 8.24
C ILE A 78 4.33 -1.29 6.95
N ARG A 79 3.67 -1.04 5.81
CA ARG A 79 4.36 -0.81 4.54
C ARG A 79 5.31 0.38 4.62
N GLN A 80 4.89 1.49 5.23
CA GLN A 80 5.76 2.65 5.42
C GLN A 80 6.96 2.34 6.33
N VAL A 81 6.74 1.63 7.44
CA VAL A 81 7.80 1.26 8.39
C VAL A 81 8.85 0.39 7.69
N LEU A 82 8.44 -0.65 6.98
CA LEU A 82 9.35 -1.54 6.27
C LEU A 82 10.13 -0.81 5.16
N ASN A 83 9.47 0.07 4.41
CA ASN A 83 10.12 0.90 3.39
C ASN A 83 11.15 1.87 3.99
N ARG A 84 10.81 2.54 5.09
CA ARG A 84 11.73 3.45 5.79
C ARG A 84 12.95 2.71 6.31
N PHE A 85 12.76 1.53 6.88
CA PHE A 85 13.85 0.68 7.33
C PHE A 85 14.76 0.27 6.16
N ALA A 86 14.20 -0.31 5.09
CA ALA A 86 14.98 -0.76 3.94
C ALA A 86 15.76 0.39 3.27
N ASN A 87 15.16 1.56 3.14
CA ASN A 87 15.82 2.73 2.56
C ASN A 87 16.97 3.24 3.43
N SER A 88 16.81 3.20 4.75
CA SER A 88 17.85 3.60 5.70
C SER A 88 19.03 2.63 5.67
N GLU A 89 18.77 1.32 5.64
CA GLU A 89 19.80 0.29 5.55
C GLU A 89 20.56 0.34 4.23
N LYS A 90 19.88 0.53 3.09
CA LYS A 90 20.54 0.74 1.79
C LYS A 90 21.52 1.90 1.83
N LYS A 91 21.10 3.05 2.37
CA LYS A 91 21.97 4.24 2.51
C LYS A 91 23.17 3.97 3.41
N ARG A 92 22.97 3.29 4.54
CA ARG A 92 24.04 2.92 5.47
C ARG A 92 25.08 2.02 4.80
N ILE A 93 24.64 0.96 4.13
CA ILE A 93 25.51 0.02 3.42
C ILE A 93 26.34 0.73 2.33
N LEU A 94 25.71 1.60 1.54
CA LEU A 94 26.40 2.37 0.51
C LEU A 94 27.46 3.31 1.09
N ALA A 95 27.13 4.01 2.18
CA ALA A 95 28.08 4.90 2.86
C ALA A 95 29.29 4.13 3.42
N GLU A 96 29.05 2.95 4.01
CA GLU A 96 30.11 2.08 4.50
C GLU A 96 30.99 1.55 3.36
N ALA A 97 30.39 1.10 2.25
CA ALA A 97 31.12 0.61 1.08
C ALA A 97 32.00 1.71 0.47
N HIS A 98 31.46 2.92 0.32
CA HIS A 98 32.20 4.09 -0.17
C HIS A 98 33.37 4.44 0.76
N SER A 99 33.15 4.48 2.08
CA SER A 99 34.20 4.75 3.07
C SER A 99 35.32 3.70 3.02
N ARG A 100 34.98 2.41 2.84
CA ARG A 100 35.97 1.33 2.69
C ARG A 100 36.77 1.46 1.40
N ALA A 101 36.13 1.76 0.27
CA ALA A 101 36.81 1.98 -1.00
C ALA A 101 37.80 3.16 -0.92
N MET A 102 37.36 4.30 -0.37
CA MET A 102 38.20 5.49 -0.18
C MET A 102 39.41 5.23 0.74
N LYS A 103 39.23 4.43 1.81
CA LYS A 103 40.36 4.03 2.68
C LYS A 103 41.35 3.13 1.95
N ASN A 104 40.88 2.23 1.09
CA ASN A 104 41.75 1.35 0.31
C ASN A 104 42.53 2.10 -0.79
N GLU A 105 41.92 3.11 -1.42
CA GLU A 105 42.62 3.98 -2.38
C GLU A 105 43.72 4.80 -1.72
N LYS A 106 43.46 5.40 -0.55
CA LYS A 106 44.46 6.16 0.22
C LYS A 106 45.63 5.30 0.70
N ARG A 107 45.45 3.98 0.83
CA ARG A 107 46.48 3.02 1.25
C ARG A 107 47.33 2.49 0.09
N LYS A 108 46.95 2.75 -1.17
CA LYS A 108 47.74 2.33 -2.33
C LYS A 108 48.94 3.28 -2.46
N PRO A 109 50.19 2.82 -2.30
CA PRO A 109 51.35 3.69 -2.40
C PRO A 109 51.41 4.31 -3.82
N PRO A 110 51.90 5.56 -3.96
CA PRO A 110 52.03 6.18 -5.28
C PRO A 110 52.94 5.29 -6.12
N ASN A 111 52.39 4.82 -7.25
CA ASN A 111 53.07 3.95 -8.18
C ASN A 111 54.36 4.67 -8.64
N LYS A 112 55.51 4.26 -8.09
CA LYS A 112 56.82 4.77 -8.51
C LYS A 112 57.07 4.23 -9.91
N ARG A 113 56.59 4.97 -10.92
CA ARG A 113 57.06 4.78 -12.30
C ARG A 113 58.58 4.96 -12.27
N HIS A 114 59.28 3.86 -12.49
CA HIS A 114 60.72 3.83 -12.72
C HIS A 114 61.07 4.88 -13.78
N LYS A 115 61.77 5.94 -13.37
CA LYS A 115 62.62 6.70 -14.30
C LYS A 115 63.81 5.79 -14.61
N ALA A 116 63.79 5.19 -15.78
CA ALA A 116 64.95 4.57 -16.40
C ALA A 116 65.52 5.54 -17.43
N ALA A 117 66.86 5.63 -17.40
CA ALA A 117 67.78 6.34 -18.30
C ALA A 117 67.79 7.87 -18.22
#